data_AF-A0A960HLV3-F1
#
_entry.id   AF-A0A960HLV3-F1
#
_cell.length_a   1.000
_cell.length_b   1.000
_cell.length_c   1.000
_cell.angle_alpha   90.00
_cell.angle_beta   90.00
_cell.angle_gamma   90.00
#
_symmetry.space_group_name_H-M   'P 1'
#
loop_
_entity.id
_entity.type
_entity.pdbx_description
1 polymer ?
#
loop_
_entity_poly.entity_id
_entity_poly.type
_entity_poly.pdbx_seq_one_letter_code
_entity_poly.pdbx_strand_id
1 'polypeptide(L)' 'MAERTAPAPFALSTDAPPLEPLHGARVLVEVVVNLEHWTLDAPMPRAALPAPHGVEVVPDVANHSWVLYGL' A
#
# COMPACT_ATOMS: atom_id res chain seq x y z
N MET A 1 6.01 -23.43 -6.57
CA MET A 1 6.34 -22.93 -5.21
C MET A 1 7.41 -21.87 -5.40
N ALA A 2 7.08 -20.58 -5.27
CA ALA A 2 8.04 -19.51 -5.51
C ALA A 2 9.14 -19.55 -4.45
N GLU A 3 10.39 -19.49 -4.88
CA GLU A 3 11.57 -19.50 -4.03
C GLU A 3 11.57 -18.25 -3.15
N ARG A 4 11.50 -18.43 -1.83
CA ARG A 4 11.51 -17.31 -0.89
C ARG A 4 12.94 -16.84 -0.72
N THR A 5 13.28 -15.71 -1.33
CA THR A 5 14.58 -15.06 -1.12
C THR A 5 14.75 -14.73 0.37
N ALA A 6 15.98 -14.89 0.88
CA ALA A 6 16.30 -14.49 2.25
C ALA A 6 16.04 -12.99 2.43
N PRO A 7 15.62 -12.54 3.64
CA PRO A 7 15.47 -11.11 3.93
C PRO A 7 16.76 -10.35 3.65
N ALA A 8 16.64 -9.08 3.27
CA ALA A 8 17.80 -8.20 3.18
C ALA A 8 18.52 -8.18 4.55
N PRO A 9 19.88 -8.18 4.56
CA PRO A 9 20.63 -8.01 5.79
C PRO A 9 20.23 -6.73 6.52
N PHE A 10 20.24 -6.78 7.84
CA PHE A 10 20.04 -5.58 8.66
C PHE A 10 21.17 -4.57 8.37
N ALA A 11 20.78 -3.33 8.10
CA ALA A 11 21.68 -2.19 7.95
C ALA A 11 20.99 -0.94 8.48
N LEU A 12 21.75 -0.01 9.06
CA LEU A 12 21.25 1.30 9.42
C LEU A 12 21.17 2.18 8.17
N SER A 13 20.25 3.14 8.16
CA SER A 13 20.16 4.12 7.06
C SER A 13 21.44 4.95 6.90
N THR A 14 22.25 5.04 7.96
CA THR A 14 23.57 5.70 7.97
C THR A 14 24.69 4.86 7.35
N ASP A 15 24.48 3.57 7.12
CA ASP A 15 25.49 2.68 6.53
C ASP A 15 25.52 2.79 5.00
N ALA A 16 24.46 3.36 4.40
CA ALA A 16 24.38 3.64 2.97
C ALA A 16 25.06 4.99 2.62
N PRO A 17 25.55 5.16 1.38
CA PRO A 17 26.02 6.46 0.91
C PRO A 17 24.95 7.54 1.09
N PRO A 18 25.35 8.78 1.46
CA PRO A 18 24.41 9.87 1.63
C PRO A 18 23.71 10.18 0.29
N LEU A 19 22.42 10.54 0.36
CA LEU A 19 21.67 10.99 -0.81
C LEU A 19 22.13 12.38 -1.21
N GLU A 20 22.37 12.58 -2.51
CA GLU A 20 22.73 13.88 -3.05
C GLU A 20 21.53 14.83 -3.03
N PRO A 21 21.64 16.01 -2.39
CA PRO A 21 20.53 16.93 -2.28
C PRO A 21 20.28 17.65 -3.62
N LEU A 22 19.02 17.67 -4.06
CA LEU A 22 18.62 18.48 -5.20
C LEU A 22 18.83 19.97 -4.88
N HIS A 23 19.71 20.64 -5.62
CA HIS A 23 20.04 22.06 -5.45
C HIS A 23 20.43 22.47 -4.01
N GLY A 24 21.06 21.58 -3.25
CA GLY A 24 21.43 21.85 -1.85
C GLY A 24 20.25 21.89 -0.88
N ALA A 25 19.08 21.36 -1.27
CA ALA A 25 17.93 21.23 -0.39
C ALA A 25 18.24 20.37 0.85
N ARG A 26 17.64 20.73 1.98
CA ARG A 26 17.84 20.04 3.27
C ARG A 26 16.95 18.82 3.47
N VAL A 27 15.91 18.69 2.64
CA VAL A 27 14.91 17.62 2.70
C VAL A 27 14.62 17.19 1.27
N LEU A 28 14.62 15.88 1.04
CA LEU A 28 14.16 15.27 -0.20
C LEU A 28 12.72 14.82 -0.01
N VAL A 29 11.86 15.11 -0.98
CA VAL A 29 10.43 14.73 -0.96
C VAL A 29 10.15 13.85 -2.18
N GLU A 30 9.78 12.61 -1.93
CA GLU A 30 9.31 11.68 -2.95
C GLU A 30 7.78 11.59 -2.89
N VAL A 31 7.13 11.98 -3.99
CA VAL A 31 5.68 11.88 -4.11
C VAL A 31 5.34 10.56 -4.77
N VAL A 32 4.71 9.67 -4.01
CA VAL A 32 4.22 8.38 -4.49
C VAL A 32 2.72 8.46 -4.67
N VAL A 33 2.24 8.06 -5.85
CA VAL A 33 0.81 7.91 -6.15
C VAL A 33 0.54 6.45 -6.45
N ASN A 34 -0.20 5.79 -5.56
CA ASN A 34 -0.64 4.41 -5.77
C ASN A 34 -1.90 4.41 -6.63
N LEU A 35 -1.90 3.59 -7.68
CA LEU A 35 -3.10 3.26 -8.44
C LEU A 35 -3.49 1.82 -8.11
N GLU A 36 -4.53 1.65 -7.32
CA GLU A 36 -4.99 0.35 -6.86
C GLU A 36 -6.17 -0.11 -7.73
N HIS A 37 -6.04 -1.31 -8.31
CA HIS A 37 -7.11 -1.93 -9.09
C HIS A 37 -7.61 -3.18 -8.36
N TRP A 38 -8.83 -3.10 -7.84
CA TRP A 38 -9.49 -4.22 -7.16
C TRP A 38 -10.74 -4.62 -7.93
N THR A 39 -10.94 -5.92 -8.10
CA THR A 39 -12.12 -6.46 -8.78
C THR A 39 -13.30 -6.52 -7.81
N LEU A 40 -14.52 -6.38 -8.34
CA LEU A 40 -15.76 -6.37 -7.53
C LEU A 40 -16.25 -7.77 -7.15
N ASP A 41 -15.72 -8.80 -7.80
CA ASP A 41 -16.14 -10.19 -7.70
C ASP A 41 -15.36 -11.00 -6.65
N ALA A 42 -14.51 -10.33 -5.87
CA ALA A 42 -13.75 -10.92 -4.77
C ALA A 42 -14.04 -10.18 -3.45
N PRO A 43 -13.83 -10.84 -2.29
CA PRO A 43 -13.86 -10.16 -1.00
C PRO A 43 -12.88 -8.98 -0.97
N MET A 44 -13.29 -7.92 -0.27
CA MET A 44 -12.48 -6.71 -0.14
C MET A 44 -11.20 -7.00 0.66
N PRO A 45 -9.99 -6.77 0.11
CA PRO A 45 -8.74 -7.05 0.83
C PRO A 45 -8.55 -6.17 2.06
N ARG A 46 -9.06 -4.93 1.99
CA ARG A 46 -8.95 -3.91 3.04
C ARG A 46 -10.26 -3.15 3.15
N ALA A 47 -11.13 -3.60 4.05
CA ALA A 47 -12.37 -2.91 4.37
C ALA A 47 -12.12 -1.71 5.29
N ALA A 48 -12.71 -0.56 4.96
CA ALA A 48 -12.79 0.61 5.83
C ALA A 48 -13.90 0.47 6.88
N LEU A 49 -15.01 -0.18 6.49
CA LEU A 49 -16.14 -0.48 7.36
C LEU A 49 -16.23 -1.98 7.60
N PRO A 50 -16.39 -2.44 8.86
CA PRO A 50 -16.58 -3.84 9.14
C PRO A 50 -17.92 -4.31 8.59
N ALA A 51 -17.97 -5.57 8.15
CA ALA A 51 -19.22 -6.15 7.68
C ALA A 51 -20.24 -6.29 8.83
N PRO A 52 -21.54 -6.02 8.58
CA PRO A 52 -22.59 -6.29 9.55
C PRO A 52 -22.53 -7.76 10.01
N HIS A 53 -22.54 -7.97 11.34
CA HIS A 53 -22.44 -9.30 11.95
C HIS A 53 -21.20 -10.13 11.54
N GLY A 54 -20.15 -9.49 10.99
CA GLY A 54 -18.93 -10.17 10.55
C GLY A 54 -19.11 -11.05 9.31
N VAL A 55 -20.23 -10.93 8.60
CA VAL A 55 -20.50 -11.72 7.39
C VAL A 55 -20.05 -10.93 6.17
N GLU A 56 -18.96 -11.36 5.53
CA GLU A 56 -18.50 -10.76 4.28
C GLU A 56 -19.53 -10.95 3.15
N VAL A 57 -19.67 -9.90 2.34
CA VAL A 57 -20.57 -9.87 1.18
C VAL A 57 -19.76 -9.53 -0.07
N VAL A 58 -20.11 -10.16 -1.19
CA VAL A 58 -19.46 -9.92 -2.49
C VAL A 58 -20.55 -9.62 -3.53
N PRO A 59 -20.54 -8.43 -4.18
CA PRO A 59 -19.62 -7.31 -3.95
C PRO A 59 -19.89 -6.59 -2.63
N ASP A 60 -18.83 -6.18 -1.94
CA ASP A 60 -18.91 -5.24 -0.82
C ASP A 60 -19.10 -3.81 -1.35
N VAL A 61 -20.34 -3.49 -1.73
CA VAL A 61 -20.69 -2.20 -2.35
C VAL A 61 -20.26 -1.01 -1.48
N ALA A 62 -20.42 -1.13 -0.17
CA ALA A 62 -20.08 -0.06 0.77
C ALA A 62 -18.58 0.24 0.73
N ASN A 63 -17.73 -0.77 0.89
CA ASN A 63 -16.28 -0.56 0.84
C ASN A 63 -15.77 -0.23 -0.57
N HIS A 64 -16.33 -0.84 -1.63
CA HIS A 64 -15.93 -0.50 -3.01
C HIS A 64 -16.22 0.95 -3.38
N SER A 65 -17.32 1.54 -2.88
CA SER A 65 -17.66 2.93 -3.17
C SER A 65 -16.58 3.92 -2.74
N TRP A 66 -15.90 3.66 -1.62
CA TRP A 66 -14.79 4.47 -1.14
C TRP A 66 -13.54 4.30 -1.99
N VAL A 67 -13.18 3.06 -2.32
CA VAL A 67 -11.98 2.75 -3.12
C VAL A 67 -12.10 3.33 -4.52
N LEU A 68 -13.26 3.16 -5.17
CA LEU A 68 -13.52 3.72 -6.49
C LEU A 68 -13.53 5.25 -6.51
N TYR A 69 -13.78 5.89 -5.36
CA TYR A 69 -13.61 7.34 -5.19
C TYR A 69 -12.13 7.75 -5.03
N GLY A 70 -11.26 6.85 -4.55
CA GLY A 70 -9.82 7.08 -4.42
C GLY A 70 -9.26 6.81 -3.01
N LEU A 71 -9.84 5.87 -2.26
CA LEU A 71 -9.41 5.47 -0.91
C LEU A 71 -8.57 4.20 -0.89
#